data_AF-A0A1S9BXX7-F1
#
_entry.id   AF-A0A1S9BXX7-F1
#
_cell.length_a   1.000
_cell.length_b   1.000
_cell.length_c   1.000
_cell.angle_alpha   90.00
_cell.angle_beta   90.00
_cell.angle_gamma   90.00
#
_symmetry.space_group_name_H-M   'P 1'
#
loop_
_entity.id
_entity.type
_entity.pdbx_description
1 polymer ?
#
loop_
_entity_poly.entity_id
_entity_poly.type
_entity_poly.pdbx_seq_one_letter_code
_entity_poly.pdbx_strand_id
1 'polypeptide(L)'
;MLEFMASQMGIAASEFGMDTADAHMFILTNAMYNNGAAVIAYPGFLEEMAERLKDNLIIIPSSIHEVIVLRESEINDDVPIGEHIRDVNKSCMEQSEILSDHAYRYDAALKKLEALES
;
A
#
# COMPACT_ATOMS: atom_id res chain seq x y z
N MET A 1 -18.65 -4.91 -0.05
CA MET A 1 -17.41 -4.29 -0.55
C MET A 1 -16.22 -4.96 0.13
N LEU A 2 -16.13 -4.89 1.46
CA LEU A 2 -15.22 -5.66 2.31
C LEU A 2 -14.98 -7.13 1.91
N GLU A 3 -16.04 -7.96 1.87
CA GLU A 3 -15.89 -9.39 1.58
C GLU A 3 -15.32 -9.65 0.18
N PHE A 4 -15.69 -8.80 -0.78
CA PHE A 4 -15.15 -8.86 -2.12
C PHE A 4 -13.66 -8.51 -2.12
N MET A 5 -13.26 -7.44 -1.43
CA MET A 5 -11.86 -7.01 -1.33
C MET A 5 -10.99 -8.04 -0.60
N ALA A 6 -11.45 -8.58 0.53
CA ALA A 6 -10.77 -9.64 1.26
C ALA A 6 -10.58 -10.88 0.37
N SER A 7 -11.64 -11.29 -0.34
CA SER A 7 -11.57 -12.37 -1.33
C SER A 7 -10.59 -12.05 -2.47
N GLN A 8 -10.50 -10.80 -2.90
CA GLN A 8 -9.55 -10.39 -3.94
C GLN A 8 -8.11 -10.26 -3.43
N MET A 9 -7.88 -10.15 -2.12
CA MET A 9 -6.55 -10.05 -1.50
C MET A 9 -6.02 -11.40 -0.98
N GLY A 10 -6.81 -12.47 -1.07
CA GLY A 10 -6.40 -13.80 -0.59
C GLY A 10 -6.37 -13.92 0.94
N ILE A 11 -7.05 -13.02 1.66
CA ILE A 11 -7.11 -12.98 3.12
C ILE A 11 -8.57 -13.06 3.60
N ALA A 12 -8.78 -13.50 4.83
CA ALA A 12 -10.12 -13.50 5.42
C ALA A 12 -10.58 -12.06 5.72
N ALA A 13 -11.87 -11.77 5.61
CA ALA A 13 -12.41 -10.43 5.96
C ALA A 13 -12.17 -10.05 7.43
N SER A 14 -12.01 -11.05 8.31
CA SER A 14 -11.58 -10.90 9.70
C SER A 14 -10.09 -10.56 9.86
N GLU A 15 -9.26 -10.93 8.90
CA GLU A 15 -7.84 -10.55 8.83
C GLU A 15 -7.69 -9.14 8.26
N PHE A 16 -8.62 -8.71 7.39
CA PHE A 16 -8.78 -7.33 6.92
C PHE A 16 -9.30 -6.36 8.03
N GLY A 17 -9.08 -6.71 9.29
CA GLY A 17 -9.49 -5.99 10.48
C GLY A 17 -8.88 -6.53 11.77
N MET A 18 -7.77 -7.30 11.69
CA MET A 18 -6.94 -7.57 12.86
C MET A 18 -6.42 -6.24 13.38
N ASP A 19 -6.32 -6.05 14.70
CA ASP A 19 -5.93 -4.80 15.36
C ASP A 19 -4.61 -4.26 14.77
N THR A 20 -4.72 -3.46 13.71
CA THR A 20 -3.58 -2.99 12.94
C THR A 20 -2.89 -1.82 13.63
N ALA A 21 -3.26 -1.52 14.87
CA ALA A 21 -2.68 -0.45 15.67
C ALA A 21 -1.15 -0.58 15.75
N ASP A 22 -0.62 -1.82 15.76
CA ASP A 22 0.82 -2.10 15.80
C ASP A 22 1.45 -2.42 14.43
N ALA A 23 0.65 -2.59 13.38
CA ALA A 23 1.18 -2.87 12.05
C ALA A 23 1.49 -1.55 11.33
N HIS A 24 2.78 -1.19 11.29
CA HIS A 24 3.27 0.02 10.63
C HIS A 24 3.31 -0.08 9.09
N MET A 25 3.21 -1.31 8.57
CA MET A 25 3.39 -1.61 7.15
C MET A 25 2.43 -2.71 6.71
N PHE A 26 1.71 -2.46 5.61
CA PHE A 26 0.83 -3.42 4.95
C PHE A 26 1.41 -3.80 3.60
N ILE A 27 1.50 -5.09 3.34
CA ILE A 27 1.83 -5.62 2.01
C ILE A 27 0.52 -6.06 1.37
N LEU A 28 0.18 -5.46 0.24
CA LEU A 28 -1.04 -5.78 -0.50
C LEU A 28 -0.69 -6.52 -1.79
N THR A 29 -1.42 -7.59 -2.04
CA THR A 29 -1.38 -8.36 -3.28
C THR A 29 -2.80 -8.79 -3.65
N ASN A 30 -2.96 -9.51 -4.75
CA ASN A 30 -4.23 -10.13 -5.10
C ASN A 30 -4.23 -11.63 -4.74
N ALA A 31 -5.41 -12.24 -4.74
CA ALA A 31 -5.62 -13.64 -4.35
C ALA A 31 -4.91 -14.66 -5.26
N MET A 32 -4.46 -14.21 -6.43
CA MET A 32 -3.69 -15.00 -7.38
C MET A 32 -2.18 -14.80 -7.21
N TYR A 33 -1.75 -13.93 -6.28
CA TYR A 33 -0.37 -13.52 -6.02
C TYR A 33 0.38 -13.05 -7.28
N ASN A 34 -0.35 -12.58 -8.28
CA ASN A 34 0.17 -12.25 -9.59
C ASN A 34 -0.43 -10.95 -10.11
N ASN A 35 0.40 -9.94 -10.41
CA ASN A 35 -0.05 -8.57 -10.71
C ASN A 35 -0.86 -7.94 -9.56
N GLY A 36 -0.52 -8.27 -8.31
CA GLY A 36 -1.25 -7.85 -7.11
C GLY A 36 -1.18 -6.34 -6.83
N ALA A 37 -0.20 -5.64 -7.37
CA ALA A 37 -0.12 -4.18 -7.31
C ALA A 37 -1.33 -3.48 -7.95
N ALA A 38 -2.07 -4.15 -8.85
CA ALA A 38 -3.28 -3.62 -9.47
C ALA A 38 -4.42 -3.38 -8.47
N VAL A 39 -4.33 -3.91 -7.23
CA VAL A 39 -5.33 -3.69 -6.17
C VAL A 39 -5.55 -2.21 -5.86
N ILE A 40 -4.53 -1.35 -6.06
CA ILE A 40 -4.66 0.11 -5.85
C ILE A 40 -5.67 0.76 -6.80
N ALA A 41 -5.92 0.14 -7.95
CA ALA A 41 -6.87 0.62 -8.94
C ALA A 41 -8.31 0.14 -8.67
N TYR A 42 -8.51 -0.70 -7.65
CA TYR A 42 -9.84 -1.18 -7.31
C TYR A 42 -10.70 -0.04 -6.76
N PRO A 43 -11.88 0.23 -7.35
CA PRO A 43 -12.73 1.33 -6.92
C PRO A 43 -13.08 1.21 -5.43
N GLY A 44 -12.84 2.30 -4.68
CA GLY A 44 -13.15 2.39 -3.25
C GLY A 44 -12.16 1.69 -2.31
N PHE A 45 -11.13 0.99 -2.83
CA PHE A 45 -10.19 0.25 -2.00
C PHE A 45 -9.35 1.17 -1.10
N LEU A 46 -8.74 2.21 -1.68
CA LEU A 46 -7.94 3.18 -0.93
C LEU A 46 -8.79 4.00 0.05
N GLU A 47 -10.04 4.29 -0.31
CA GLU A 47 -11.01 4.95 0.58
C GLU A 47 -11.30 4.08 1.79
N GLU A 48 -11.66 2.80 1.59
CA GLU A 48 -11.94 1.88 2.68
C GLU A 48 -10.72 1.64 3.58
N MET A 49 -9.51 1.55 3.00
CA MET A 49 -8.27 1.46 3.78
C MET A 49 -8.01 2.72 4.61
N ALA A 50 -8.12 3.91 4.03
CA ALA A 50 -7.88 5.17 4.72
C ALA A 50 -8.89 5.40 5.85
N GLU A 51 -10.16 5.06 5.64
CA GLU A 51 -11.20 5.13 6.68
C GLU A 51 -10.91 4.18 7.86
N ARG A 52 -10.39 2.97 7.57
CA ARG A 52 -10.04 1.98 8.59
C ARG A 52 -8.83 2.40 9.39
N LEU A 53 -7.78 2.84 8.70
CA LEU A 53 -6.52 3.29 9.32
C LEU A 53 -6.65 4.67 9.96
N LYS A 54 -7.72 5.41 9.62
CA LYS A 54 -8.02 6.78 10.07
C LYS A 54 -6.87 7.74 9.79
N ASP A 55 -6.22 7.55 8.64
CA ASP A 55 -5.06 8.32 8.22
C ASP A 55 -4.97 8.39 6.69
N ASN A 56 -4.18 9.32 6.19
CA ASN A 56 -3.72 9.31 4.80
C ASN A 56 -2.77 8.13 4.59
N LEU A 57 -2.63 7.71 3.34
CA LEU A 57 -1.83 6.53 2.99
C LEU A 57 -0.64 6.91 2.15
N ILE A 58 0.49 6.24 2.41
CA ILE A 58 1.67 6.27 1.57
C ILE A 58 1.79 4.92 0.90
N ILE A 59 1.84 4.91 -0.43
CA ILE A 59 1.77 3.72 -1.26
C ILE A 59 3.08 3.61 -2.04
N ILE A 60 3.78 2.50 -1.87
CA ILE A 60 5.03 2.18 -2.55
C ILE A 60 4.77 0.99 -3.48
N PRO A 61 4.71 1.20 -4.80
CA PRO A 61 4.64 0.12 -5.78
C PRO A 61 6.02 -0.53 -5.89
N SER A 62 6.30 -1.42 -4.94
CA SER A 62 7.54 -2.18 -4.83
C SER A 62 7.73 -3.12 -6.03
N SER A 63 6.68 -3.86 -6.39
CA SER A 63 6.74 -4.88 -7.44
C SER A 63 5.44 -4.96 -8.25
N ILE A 64 5.45 -5.66 -9.39
CA ILE A 64 4.21 -6.04 -10.09
C ILE A 64 3.29 -6.90 -9.19
N HIS A 65 3.88 -7.67 -8.27
CA HIS A 65 3.15 -8.63 -7.44
C HIS A 65 2.55 -8.00 -6.19
N GLU A 66 3.10 -6.90 -5.70
CA GLU A 66 2.71 -6.32 -4.42
C GLU A 66 2.95 -4.81 -4.35
N VAL A 67 2.12 -4.16 -3.54
CA VAL A 67 2.32 -2.76 -3.13
C VAL A 67 2.44 -2.72 -1.62
N ILE A 68 3.29 -1.83 -1.13
CA ILE A 68 3.41 -1.57 0.30
C ILE A 68 2.58 -0.33 0.61
N VAL A 69 1.81 -0.38 1.69
CA VAL A 69 1.02 0.74 2.19
C VAL A 69 1.42 1.04 3.63
N LEU A 70 1.68 2.31 3.90
CA LEU A 70 2.05 2.86 5.20
C LEU A 70 1.03 3.94 5.60
N ARG A 71 0.87 4.16 6.91
CA ARG A 71 0.17 5.35 7.42
C ARG A 71 1.06 6.57 7.25
N GLU A 72 0.52 7.68 6.76
CA GLU A 72 1.29 8.93 6.60
C GLU A 72 1.85 9.41 7.94
N SER A 73 1.08 9.32 9.03
CA SER A 73 1.52 9.73 10.37
C SER A 73 2.68 8.92 10.95
N GLU A 74 3.02 7.77 10.35
CA GLU A 74 4.11 6.90 10.80
C GLU A 74 5.39 7.09 10.00
N ILE A 75 5.34 7.85 8.92
CA ILE A 75 6.55 8.26 8.22
C ILE A 75 7.19 9.36 9.05
N ASN A 76 8.35 9.06 9.61
CA ASN A 76 9.13 10.06 10.31
C ASN A 76 9.65 11.08 9.29
N ASP A 77 9.35 12.36 9.49
CA ASP A 77 9.82 13.47 8.65
C ASP A 77 11.35 13.52 8.51
N ASP A 78 12.08 12.90 9.43
CA ASP A 78 13.55 12.82 9.42
C ASP A 78 14.12 11.86 8.35
N VAL A 79 13.34 10.88 7.87
CA VAL A 79 13.79 9.92 6.85
C VAL A 79 13.10 10.25 5.53
N PRO A 80 13.85 10.64 4.48
CA PRO A 80 13.26 10.91 3.18
C PRO A 80 12.50 9.68 2.68
N ILE A 81 11.30 9.89 2.13
CA ILE A 81 10.49 8.82 1.53
C ILE A 81 11.27 8.02 0.48
N GLY A 82 12.18 8.69 -0.24
CA GLY A 82 13.09 8.07 -1.20
C GLY A 82 14.04 7.03 -0.60
N GLU A 83 14.41 7.14 0.68
CA GLU A 83 15.22 6.15 1.38
C GLU A 83 14.40 4.90 1.68
N HIS A 84 13.15 5.07 2.14
CA HIS A 84 12.21 3.96 2.33
C HIS A 84 11.94 3.20 1.01
N ILE A 85 11.69 3.93 -0.09
CA ILE A 85 11.48 3.32 -1.40
C ILE A 85 12.72 2.53 -1.83
N ARG A 86 13.92 3.09 -1.62
CA ARG A 86 15.18 2.44 -2.01
C ARG A 86 15.44 1.18 -1.20
N ASP A 87 15.13 1.17 0.08
CA ASP A 87 15.32 -0.01 0.93
C ASP A 87 14.30 -1.11 0.62
N VAL A 88 13.05 -0.73 0.34
CA VAL A 88 12.02 -1.64 -0.18
C VAL A 88 12.47 -2.26 -1.51
N ASN A 89 12.87 -1.44 -2.49
CA ASN A 89 13.28 -1.93 -3.81
C ASN A 89 14.56 -2.79 -3.78
N LYS A 90 15.47 -2.56 -2.83
CA LYS A 90 16.65 -3.43 -2.62
C LYS A 90 16.30 -4.82 -2.09
N SER A 91 15.17 -4.94 -1.38
CA SER A 91 14.71 -6.21 -0.83
C SER A 91 14.00 -7.11 -1.87
N CYS A 92 13.63 -6.55 -3.02
CA CYS A 92 13.10 -7.31 -4.15
C CYS A 92 14.16 -8.24 -4.75
N MET A 93 13.75 -9.49 -5.02
CA MET A 93 14.64 -10.55 -5.51
C MET A 93 15.09 -10.33 -6.96
N GLU A 94 14.27 -9.68 -7.79
CA GLU A 94 14.58 -9.40 -9.19
C GLU A 94 14.31 -7.94 -9.58
N GLN A 95 15.27 -7.29 -10.25
CA GLN A 95 15.09 -5.93 -10.77
C GLN A 95 13.97 -5.83 -11.82
N SER A 96 13.68 -6.94 -12.53
CA SER A 96 12.58 -7.05 -13.51
C SER A 96 11.20 -6.95 -12.87
N GLU A 97 11.09 -7.16 -11.57
CA GLU A 97 9.81 -7.11 -10.86
C GLU A 97 9.53 -5.72 -10.29
N ILE A 98 10.53 -4.83 -10.20
CA ILE A 98 10.39 -3.49 -9.61
C ILE A 98 9.44 -2.65 -10.46
N LEU A 99 8.37 -2.16 -9.84
CA LEU A 99 7.32 -1.41 -10.53
C LEU A 99 7.58 0.10 -10.55
N SER A 100 8.12 0.68 -9.47
CA SER A 100 8.47 2.09 -9.41
C SER A 100 9.48 2.42 -8.31
N ASP A 101 10.25 3.49 -8.52
CA ASP A 101 11.06 4.19 -7.52
C ASP A 101 10.36 5.44 -6.96
N HIS A 102 9.06 5.58 -7.21
CA HIS A 102 8.22 6.67 -6.69
C HIS A 102 7.16 6.15 -5.74
N ALA A 103 6.96 6.87 -4.63
CA ALA A 103 5.83 6.66 -3.73
C ALA A 103 4.67 7.57 -4.12
N TYR A 104 3.48 7.17 -3.71
CA TYR A 104 2.25 7.92 -3.92
C TYR A 104 1.61 8.23 -2.57
N ARG A 105 1.00 9.39 -2.44
CA ARG A 105 0.19 9.79 -1.29
C ARG A 105 -1.27 9.73 -1.66
N TYR A 106 -2.06 9.00 -0.89
CA TYR A 106 -3.52 9.05 -0.96
C TYR A 106 -4.04 9.96 0.14
N ASP A 107 -4.63 11.08 -0.27
CA ASP A 107 -5.29 12.02 0.63
C ASP A 107 -6.74 11.56 0.87
N ALA A 108 -7.04 11.16 2.10
CA ALA A 108 -8.33 10.60 2.48
C ALA A 108 -9.46 11.64 2.39
N ALA A 109 -9.15 12.91 2.68
CA ALA A 109 -10.13 13.99 2.67
C ALA A 109 -10.48 14.43 1.24
N LEU A 110 -9.47 14.50 0.37
CA LEU A 110 -9.64 14.86 -1.04
C LEU A 110 -9.98 13.67 -1.94
N LYS A 111 -9.87 12.44 -1.43
CA LYS A 111 -9.99 11.18 -2.18
C LYS A 111 -9.12 11.18 -3.43
N LYS A 112 -7.89 11.66 -3.28
CA LYS A 112 -6.99 11.93 -4.39
C LYS A 112 -5.66 11.21 -4.17
N LEU A 113 -5.19 10.55 -5.23
CA LEU A 113 -3.87 9.97 -5.30
C LEU A 113 -2.91 10.95 -5.99
N GLU A 114 -1.77 11.20 -5.37
CA GLU A 114 -0.75 12.14 -5.84
C GLU A 114 0.62 11.45 -5.80
N ALA A 115 1.46 11.67 -6.80
CA ALA A 115 2.84 11.20 -6.75
C ALA A 115 3.64 12.09 -5.78
N LEU A 116 4.46 11.47 -4.93
CA LEU A 116 5.43 12.18 -4.11
C LEU A 116 6.70 12.36 -4.94
N GLU A 117 7.16 13.60 -5.13
CA GLU A 117 8.42 13.84 -5.81
C GLU A 117 9.60 13.44 -4.92
N SER A 118 10.58 12.78 -5.53
CA SER A 118 11.77 12.21 -4.89
C SER A 118 12.85 13.24 -4.53
#